data_AF-A0A534F8I5-F1
#
_entry.id   AF-A0A534F8I5-F1
#
_cell.length_a   1.000
_cell.length_b   1.000
_cell.length_c   1.000
_cell.angle_alpha   90.00
_cell.angle_beta   90.00
_cell.angle_gamma   90.00
#
_symmetry.space_group_name_H-M   'P 1'
#
loop_
_entity.id
_entity.type
_entity.pdbx_description
1 polymer ?
#
loop_
_entity_poly.entity_id
_entity_poly.type
_entity_poly.pdbx_seq_one_letter_code
_entity_poly.pdbx_strand_id
1 'polypeptide(L)'
;MSAAYDPDTLAELAARDLQDQRIAEAESKCLRALSTDRHHRGALNVLGMVLHAQGRHEDAVRVFNALTQFEPRNAQYWGNLGTALRPTRRYDAALEAYDRALELGGVTPDLLYNIGVLHVDRNDYESACALFSRAVGLAPADAGLRLAFAQCCFDIMRNEEAVAILEDWPSFAGLTPQIIAGIAHLLVAMGETRRAQPAVARVLENARSGGPTSLRLVRLLERTNRLSEARDTLDRVKARPEISSADADLLLVEALLAQREGADEEACRLLSTVLKHHDDFLRRHHLLFPLAKSLDALGRYEEAYVALEEAHRSQVAFLITALGKQPTEGSPAIELARDGCDPGDIASWEDPGAPGVEDSPIFIVAFPRSGTTLLEQILDAHPLLRSMDETPFLKQALEDVRARGVRYPAELGKLSAAQLLEIRDRYWHHVRGKVELQPGQRLVDKNPLNMMRLPLIRRLFPHARTVLAVRHPCDTLLSCFQQQFRAPDLALICRDLPTLARNFRTAFDFWYAQLPLLKAATLELRYETLVADFAAEVRRLAEFLLLPWDKALLAPAERARAKGYISTPSYSQVIQPINRKSVGRWKPYQRHFTEALPILMPCVGRWGYAL
;
A
#
# COMPACT_ATOMS: atom_id res chain seq x y z
N MET A 1 46.19 3.32 -40.77
CA MET A 1 44.99 2.92 -41.53
C MET A 1 44.22 1.93 -40.68
N SER A 2 43.16 2.37 -40.00
CA SER A 2 42.26 1.47 -39.28
C SER A 2 41.50 0.66 -40.33
N ALA A 3 41.53 -0.68 -40.24
CA ALA A 3 40.75 -1.53 -41.12
C ALA A 3 39.27 -1.12 -41.01
N ALA A 4 38.67 -0.73 -42.12
CA ALA A 4 37.24 -0.44 -42.15
C ALA A 4 36.50 -1.77 -41.91
N TYR A 5 35.98 -1.93 -40.70
CA TYR A 5 35.11 -3.06 -40.36
C TYR A 5 33.95 -3.13 -41.36
N ASP A 6 33.59 -4.34 -41.77
CA ASP A 6 32.42 -4.59 -42.59
C ASP A 6 31.12 -4.27 -41.81
N PRO A 7 29.98 -4.10 -42.50
CA PRO A 7 28.72 -3.73 -41.87
C PRO A 7 28.21 -4.70 -40.79
N ASP A 8 28.42 -6.01 -40.97
CA ASP A 8 27.99 -7.03 -40.00
C ASP A 8 28.80 -6.90 -38.71
N THR A 9 30.13 -6.80 -38.82
CA THR A 9 31.01 -6.58 -37.67
C THR A 9 30.67 -5.28 -36.94
N LEU A 10 30.36 -4.20 -37.68
CA LEU A 10 29.95 -2.93 -37.08
C LEU A 10 28.61 -3.05 -36.33
N ALA A 11 27.65 -3.81 -36.86
CA ALA A 11 26.36 -4.04 -36.20
C ALA A 11 26.51 -4.86 -34.91
N GLU A 12 27.35 -5.89 -34.92
CA GLU A 12 27.65 -6.69 -33.71
C GLU A 12 28.35 -5.85 -32.63
N LEU A 13 29.32 -5.03 -33.01
CA LEU A 13 29.99 -4.12 -32.09
C LEU A 13 29.02 -3.07 -31.53
N ALA A 14 28.12 -2.54 -32.37
CA ALA A 14 27.09 -1.61 -31.92
C ALA A 14 26.14 -2.26 -30.90
N ALA A 15 25.75 -3.52 -31.11
CA ALA A 15 24.93 -4.27 -30.16
C ALA A 15 25.63 -4.45 -28.81
N ARG A 16 26.94 -4.76 -28.82
CA ARG A 16 27.76 -4.85 -27.58
C ARG A 16 27.87 -3.50 -26.88
N ASP A 17 28.10 -2.43 -27.62
CA ASP A 17 28.14 -1.08 -27.03
C ASP A 17 26.81 -0.69 -26.40
N LEU A 18 25.68 -1.03 -27.04
CA LEU A 18 24.36 -0.82 -26.46
C LEU A 18 24.18 -1.63 -25.16
N GLN A 19 24.60 -2.89 -25.15
CA GLN A 19 24.58 -3.74 -23.95
C GLN A 19 25.43 -3.13 -22.82
N ASP A 20 26.58 -2.55 -23.16
CA ASP A 20 27.49 -1.87 -22.25
C ASP A 20 27.08 -0.42 -21.92
N GLN A 21 25.89 0.03 -22.34
CA GLN A 21 25.35 1.39 -22.15
C GLN A 21 26.20 2.51 -22.80
N ARG A 22 27.06 2.18 -23.76
CA ARG A 22 27.82 3.11 -24.61
C ARG A 22 26.97 3.58 -25.80
N ILE A 23 25.90 4.32 -25.50
CA ILE A 23 24.82 4.65 -26.44
C ILE A 23 25.34 5.45 -27.65
N ALA A 24 26.24 6.41 -27.44
CA ALA A 24 26.76 7.26 -28.52
C ALA A 24 27.66 6.47 -29.48
N GLU A 25 28.48 5.58 -28.93
CA GLU A 25 29.35 4.68 -29.69
C GLU A 25 28.55 3.66 -30.49
N ALA A 26 27.46 3.14 -29.91
CA ALA A 26 26.53 2.25 -30.59
C ALA A 26 25.86 2.97 -31.77
N GLU A 27 25.34 4.19 -31.57
CA GLU A 27 24.75 4.99 -32.65
C GLU A 27 25.74 5.24 -33.78
N SER A 28 26.95 5.67 -33.45
CA SER A 28 28.00 5.95 -34.44
C SER A 28 28.34 4.72 -35.28
N LYS A 29 28.45 3.54 -34.66
CA LYS A 29 28.73 2.29 -35.38
C LYS A 29 27.56 1.84 -36.25
N CYS A 30 26.31 1.97 -35.77
CA CYS A 30 25.12 1.75 -36.59
C CYS A 30 25.12 2.64 -37.83
N LEU A 31 25.35 3.95 -37.67
CA LEU A 31 25.35 4.90 -38.80
C LEU A 31 26.46 4.59 -39.81
N ARG A 32 27.64 4.17 -39.34
CA ARG A 32 28.73 3.72 -40.22
C ARG A 32 28.37 2.47 -41.00
N ALA A 33 27.76 1.46 -40.36
CA ALA A 33 27.28 0.27 -41.06
C ALA A 33 26.26 0.64 -42.15
N LEU A 34 25.32 1.54 -41.81
CA LEU A 34 24.27 2.01 -42.73
C LEU A 34 24.76 2.92 -43.85
N SER A 35 25.93 3.55 -43.70
CA SER A 35 26.59 4.29 -44.78
C SER A 35 27.16 3.39 -45.87
N THR A 36 27.50 2.15 -45.51
CA THR A 36 28.01 1.12 -46.43
C THR A 36 26.86 0.29 -47.00
N ASP A 37 25.90 -0.12 -46.15
CA ASP A 37 24.66 -0.79 -46.57
C ASP A 37 23.44 -0.16 -45.87
N ARG A 38 22.70 0.66 -46.63
CA ARG A 38 21.53 1.40 -46.16
C ARG A 38 20.40 0.50 -45.62
N HIS A 39 20.34 -0.76 -46.04
CA HIS A 39 19.25 -1.68 -45.68
C HIS A 39 19.67 -2.79 -44.71
N HIS A 40 20.88 -2.67 -44.14
CA HIS A 40 21.44 -3.65 -43.22
C HIS A 40 20.53 -3.88 -42.01
N ARG A 41 19.93 -5.06 -41.91
CA ARG A 41 18.88 -5.39 -40.92
C ARG A 41 19.38 -5.30 -39.47
N GLY A 42 20.55 -5.91 -39.20
CA GLY A 42 21.16 -5.88 -37.87
C GLY A 42 21.44 -4.46 -37.37
N ALA A 43 22.13 -3.65 -38.17
CA ALA A 43 22.42 -2.25 -37.86
C ALA A 43 21.15 -1.40 -37.68
N LEU A 44 20.12 -1.57 -38.53
CA LEU A 44 18.83 -0.90 -38.36
C LEU A 44 18.13 -1.31 -37.05
N ASN A 45 18.15 -2.60 -36.69
CA ASN A 45 17.52 -3.07 -35.46
C ASN A 45 18.20 -2.46 -34.22
N VAL A 46 19.54 -2.50 -34.17
CA VAL A 46 20.31 -1.87 -33.07
C VAL A 46 20.09 -0.36 -33.05
N LEU A 47 20.05 0.31 -34.21
CA LEU A 47 19.77 1.75 -34.28
C LEU A 47 18.38 2.07 -33.70
N GLY A 48 17.35 1.29 -34.04
CA GLY A 48 16.01 1.47 -33.48
C GLY A 48 16.01 1.37 -31.94
N MET A 49 16.77 0.43 -31.38
CA MET A 49 16.92 0.28 -29.93
C MET A 49 17.68 1.46 -29.29
N VAL A 50 18.75 1.93 -29.94
CA VAL A 50 19.52 3.11 -29.52
C VAL A 50 18.64 4.35 -29.51
N LEU A 51 17.89 4.59 -30.58
CA LEU A 51 16.95 5.72 -30.70
C LEU A 51 15.88 5.66 -29.60
N HIS A 52 15.35 4.47 -29.32
CA HIS A 52 14.41 4.28 -28.23
C HIS A 52 15.02 4.62 -26.87
N ALA A 53 16.24 4.13 -26.59
CA ALA A 53 16.96 4.42 -25.35
C ALA A 53 17.30 5.91 -25.17
N GLN A 54 17.47 6.65 -26.27
CA GLN A 54 17.68 8.10 -26.26
C GLN A 54 16.38 8.93 -26.13
N GLY A 55 15.21 8.29 -26.03
CA GLY A 55 13.92 8.99 -26.02
C GLY A 55 13.43 9.47 -27.39
N ARG A 56 14.16 9.15 -28.47
CA ARG A 56 13.80 9.48 -29.86
C ARG A 56 12.78 8.49 -30.40
N HIS A 57 11.63 8.42 -29.75
CA HIS A 57 10.64 7.37 -29.95
C HIS A 57 10.04 7.39 -31.37
N GLU A 58 9.77 8.56 -31.95
CA GLU A 58 9.28 8.66 -33.33
C GLU A 58 10.30 8.18 -34.37
N ASP A 59 11.59 8.43 -34.14
CA ASP A 59 12.66 7.90 -35.00
C ASP A 59 12.73 6.37 -34.90
N ALA A 60 12.67 5.83 -33.68
CA ALA A 60 12.66 4.40 -33.44
C ALA A 60 11.46 3.71 -34.12
N VAL A 61 10.26 4.30 -34.01
CA VAL A 61 9.05 3.80 -34.69
C VAL A 61 9.25 3.76 -36.20
N ARG A 62 9.83 4.81 -36.82
CA ARG A 62 10.12 4.80 -38.26
C ARG A 62 11.07 3.67 -38.66
N VAL A 63 12.14 3.46 -37.88
CA VAL A 63 13.12 2.40 -38.15
C VAL A 63 12.49 1.01 -38.02
N PHE A 64 11.77 0.73 -36.93
CA PHE A 64 11.13 -0.56 -36.73
C PHE A 64 9.99 -0.82 -37.71
N ASN A 65 9.20 0.19 -38.08
CA ASN A 65 8.17 0.05 -39.11
C ASN A 65 8.77 -0.26 -40.49
N ALA A 66 9.93 0.29 -40.82
CA ALA A 66 10.64 -0.11 -42.04
C ALA A 66 11.09 -1.58 -41.96
N LEU A 67 11.64 -2.02 -40.81
CA LEU A 67 12.05 -3.40 -40.59
C LEU A 67 10.90 -4.40 -40.72
N THR A 68 9.69 -4.08 -40.22
CA THR A 68 8.51 -4.94 -40.37
C THR A 68 8.01 -5.01 -41.82
N GLN A 69 8.23 -3.97 -42.63
CA GLN A 69 7.93 -4.02 -44.08
C GLN A 69 8.94 -4.88 -44.83
N PHE A 70 10.21 -4.83 -44.43
CA PHE A 70 11.27 -5.60 -45.06
C PHE A 70 11.24 -7.09 -44.72
N GLU A 71 10.97 -7.44 -43.47
CA GLU A 71 10.88 -8.82 -42.98
C GLU A 71 9.58 -9.02 -42.18
N PRO A 72 8.42 -9.11 -42.86
CA PRO A 72 7.10 -9.11 -42.21
C PRO A 72 6.83 -10.34 -41.33
N ARG A 73 7.66 -11.39 -41.45
CA ARG A 73 7.59 -12.62 -40.66
C ARG A 73 8.53 -12.64 -39.45
N ASN A 74 9.30 -11.57 -39.21
CA ASN A 74 10.20 -11.49 -38.07
C ASN A 74 9.46 -10.96 -36.83
N ALA A 75 9.15 -11.85 -35.89
CA ALA A 75 8.42 -11.51 -34.67
C ALA A 75 9.13 -10.44 -33.81
N GLN A 76 10.47 -10.43 -33.78
CA GLN A 76 11.24 -9.49 -32.96
C GLN A 76 11.02 -8.04 -33.40
N TYR A 77 10.93 -7.78 -34.71
CA TYR A 77 10.73 -6.41 -35.22
C TYR A 77 9.34 -5.88 -34.88
N TRP A 78 8.33 -6.73 -34.95
CA TRP A 78 6.98 -6.40 -34.50
C TRP A 78 6.94 -6.10 -33.00
N GLY A 79 7.61 -6.91 -32.18
CA GLY A 79 7.75 -6.65 -30.75
C GLY A 79 8.47 -5.32 -30.45
N ASN A 80 9.57 -5.05 -31.15
CA ASN A 80 10.31 -3.79 -31.00
C ASN A 80 9.50 -2.57 -31.46
N LEU A 81 8.71 -2.71 -32.53
CA LEU A 81 7.78 -1.68 -33.00
C LEU A 81 6.73 -1.36 -31.92
N GLY A 82 6.11 -2.37 -31.32
CA GLY A 82 5.17 -2.18 -30.21
C GLY A 82 5.79 -1.42 -29.05
N THR A 83 7.01 -1.79 -28.66
CA THR A 83 7.76 -1.10 -27.57
C THR A 83 8.09 0.34 -27.92
N ALA A 84 8.43 0.65 -29.16
CA ALA A 84 8.69 2.01 -29.61
C ALA A 84 7.41 2.86 -29.71
N LEU A 85 6.26 2.26 -30.02
CA LEU A 85 4.96 2.93 -30.11
C LEU A 85 4.40 3.32 -28.74
N ARG A 86 4.60 2.50 -27.70
CA ARG A 86 4.07 2.72 -26.35
C ARG A 86 4.34 4.13 -25.77
N PRO A 87 5.58 4.64 -25.69
CA PRO A 87 5.86 5.97 -25.13
C PRO A 87 5.27 7.12 -25.97
N THR A 88 4.93 6.87 -27.25
CA THR A 88 4.21 7.84 -28.11
C THR A 88 2.70 7.82 -27.90
N ARG A 89 2.20 7.06 -26.91
CA ARG A 89 0.78 6.88 -26.55
C ARG A 89 -0.10 6.34 -27.68
N ARG A 90 0.49 5.74 -28.71
CA ARG A 90 -0.21 5.01 -29.79
C ARG A 90 -0.49 3.58 -29.35
N TYR A 91 -1.31 3.44 -28.31
CA TYR A 91 -1.52 2.17 -27.61
C TYR A 91 -2.17 1.10 -28.49
N ASP A 92 -3.16 1.47 -29.32
CA ASP A 92 -3.83 0.49 -30.20
C ASP A 92 -2.87 -0.06 -31.26
N ALA A 93 -2.08 0.82 -31.90
CA ALA A 93 -1.04 0.39 -32.85
C ALA A 93 0.06 -0.45 -32.17
N ALA A 94 0.39 -0.16 -30.90
CA ALA A 94 1.34 -0.97 -30.15
C ALA A 94 0.78 -2.38 -29.88
N LEU A 95 -0.50 -2.51 -29.53
CA LEU A 95 -1.17 -3.81 -29.37
C LEU A 95 -1.18 -4.58 -30.68
N GLU A 96 -1.57 -3.95 -31.79
CA GLU A 96 -1.54 -4.59 -33.11
C GLU A 96 -0.14 -5.14 -33.44
N ALA A 97 0.91 -4.34 -33.21
CA ALA A 97 2.28 -4.79 -33.42
C ALA A 97 2.66 -5.97 -32.52
N TYR A 98 2.27 -5.95 -31.24
CA TYR A 98 2.50 -7.06 -30.32
C TYR A 98 1.72 -8.31 -30.69
N ASP A 99 0.46 -8.19 -31.10
CA ASP A 99 -0.37 -9.32 -31.55
C ASP A 99 0.25 -9.99 -32.78
N ARG A 100 0.75 -9.19 -33.75
CA ARG A 100 1.52 -9.72 -34.89
C ARG A 100 2.79 -10.46 -34.44
N ALA A 101 3.50 -9.96 -33.44
CA ALA A 101 4.68 -10.65 -32.90
C ALA A 101 4.31 -12.01 -32.27
N LEU A 102 3.19 -12.07 -31.53
CA LEU A 102 2.68 -13.30 -30.92
C LEU A 102 2.20 -14.32 -31.97
N GLU A 103 1.47 -13.89 -32.99
CA GLU A 103 1.02 -14.75 -34.10
C GLU A 103 2.18 -15.38 -34.87
N LEU A 104 3.31 -14.67 -34.96
CA LEU A 104 4.55 -15.15 -35.58
C LEU A 104 5.39 -16.06 -34.65
N GLY A 105 4.88 -16.40 -33.47
CA GLY A 105 5.53 -17.29 -32.51
C GLY A 105 6.54 -16.61 -31.58
N GLY A 106 6.56 -15.27 -31.51
CA GLY A 106 7.49 -14.49 -30.68
C GLY A 106 7.24 -14.54 -29.17
N VAL A 107 6.73 -15.65 -28.62
CA VAL A 107 6.36 -15.75 -27.19
C VAL A 107 7.62 -15.87 -26.32
N THR A 108 8.18 -14.72 -25.93
CA THR A 108 9.34 -14.62 -25.03
C THR A 108 8.97 -13.91 -23.72
N PRO A 109 9.73 -14.11 -22.63
CA PRO A 109 9.51 -13.39 -21.38
C PRO A 109 9.50 -11.86 -21.56
N ASP A 110 10.45 -11.33 -22.34
CA ASP A 110 10.57 -9.88 -22.61
C ASP A 110 9.39 -9.32 -23.39
N LEU A 111 8.88 -10.06 -24.39
CA LEU A 111 7.71 -9.63 -25.13
C LEU A 111 6.48 -9.59 -24.22
N LEU A 112 6.24 -10.66 -23.45
CA LEU A 112 5.11 -10.72 -22.51
C LEU A 112 5.19 -9.61 -21.45
N TYR A 113 6.39 -9.32 -20.94
CA TYR A 113 6.63 -8.19 -20.06
C TYR A 113 6.27 -6.86 -20.71
N ASN A 114 6.74 -6.61 -21.93
CA ASN A 114 6.48 -5.36 -22.63
C ASN A 114 4.98 -5.13 -22.92
N ILE A 115 4.27 -6.19 -23.32
CA ILE A 115 2.80 -6.17 -23.48
C ILE A 115 2.14 -5.91 -22.11
N GLY A 116 2.61 -6.56 -21.05
CA GLY A 116 2.11 -6.36 -19.69
C GLY A 116 2.23 -4.89 -19.25
N VAL A 117 3.38 -4.25 -19.50
CA VAL A 117 3.56 -2.82 -19.20
C VAL A 117 2.63 -1.93 -20.04
N LEU A 118 2.38 -2.27 -21.31
CA LEU A 118 1.38 -1.55 -22.11
C LEU A 118 -0.03 -1.65 -21.50
N HIS A 119 -0.42 -2.80 -20.96
CA HIS A 119 -1.69 -2.93 -20.24
C HIS A 119 -1.70 -2.10 -18.94
N VAL A 120 -0.58 -1.99 -18.22
CA VAL A 120 -0.46 -1.06 -17.07
C VAL A 120 -0.67 0.39 -17.51
N ASP A 121 -0.06 0.83 -18.61
CA ASP A 121 -0.23 2.19 -19.16
C ASP A 121 -1.69 2.48 -19.54
N ARG A 122 -2.44 1.44 -19.95
CA ARG A 122 -3.88 1.49 -20.24
C ARG A 122 -4.77 1.30 -19.01
N ASN A 123 -4.18 1.09 -17.82
CA ASN A 123 -4.87 0.78 -16.56
C ASN A 123 -5.62 -0.57 -16.56
N ASP A 124 -5.28 -1.48 -17.45
CA ASP A 124 -5.80 -2.85 -17.53
C ASP A 124 -4.90 -3.82 -16.73
N TYR A 125 -4.96 -3.69 -15.42
CA TYR A 125 -4.06 -4.38 -14.50
C TYR A 125 -4.27 -5.90 -14.45
N GLU A 126 -5.48 -6.40 -14.68
CA GLU A 126 -5.74 -7.85 -14.70
C GLU A 126 -5.02 -8.50 -15.89
N SER A 127 -5.13 -7.92 -17.08
CA SER A 127 -4.40 -8.42 -18.26
C SER A 127 -2.89 -8.30 -18.06
N ALA A 128 -2.42 -7.20 -17.46
CA ALA A 128 -1.02 -7.02 -17.11
C ALA A 128 -0.52 -8.12 -16.16
N CYS A 129 -1.24 -8.39 -15.06
CA CYS A 129 -0.94 -9.47 -14.12
C CYS A 129 -0.88 -10.85 -14.80
N ALA A 130 -1.83 -11.15 -15.70
CA ALA A 130 -1.84 -12.40 -16.44
C ALA A 130 -0.59 -12.54 -17.35
N LEU A 131 -0.20 -11.46 -18.03
CA LEU A 131 0.99 -11.44 -18.88
C LEU A 131 2.29 -11.54 -18.06
N PHE A 132 2.40 -10.82 -16.94
CA PHE A 132 3.55 -10.91 -16.05
C PHE A 132 3.66 -12.30 -15.42
N SER A 133 2.54 -12.91 -15.01
CA SER A 133 2.51 -14.29 -14.52
C SER A 133 3.02 -15.28 -15.55
N ARG A 134 2.60 -15.16 -16.82
CA ARG A 134 3.13 -15.97 -17.93
C ARG A 134 4.62 -15.74 -18.18
N ALA A 135 5.08 -14.50 -18.14
CA ALA A 135 6.50 -14.15 -18.31
C ALA A 135 7.36 -14.79 -17.20
N VAL A 136 6.92 -14.70 -15.93
CA VAL A 136 7.56 -15.38 -14.79
C VAL A 136 7.50 -16.89 -14.94
N GLY A 137 6.43 -17.46 -15.50
CA GLY A 137 6.35 -18.90 -15.80
C GLY A 137 7.43 -19.38 -16.78
N LEU A 138 7.81 -18.54 -17.76
CA LEU A 138 8.87 -18.84 -18.71
C LEU A 138 10.28 -18.60 -18.14
N ALA A 139 10.43 -17.64 -17.23
CA ALA A 139 11.71 -17.29 -16.59
C ALA A 139 11.54 -17.12 -15.07
N PRO A 140 11.38 -18.23 -14.31
CA PRO A 140 10.96 -18.17 -12.91
C PRO A 140 12.02 -17.60 -11.97
N ALA A 141 13.28 -17.50 -12.37
CA ALA A 141 14.33 -16.90 -11.55
C ALA A 141 14.55 -15.41 -11.88
N ASP A 142 13.91 -14.84 -12.90
CA ASP A 142 14.20 -13.46 -13.31
C ASP A 142 13.70 -12.43 -12.29
N ALA A 143 14.63 -11.69 -11.68
CA ALA A 143 14.31 -10.72 -10.63
C ALA A 143 13.51 -9.51 -11.16
N GLY A 144 13.73 -9.11 -12.41
CA GLY A 144 13.05 -7.97 -13.04
C GLY A 144 11.58 -8.28 -13.30
N LEU A 145 11.30 -9.46 -13.88
CA LEU A 145 9.93 -9.91 -14.15
C LEU A 145 9.14 -10.10 -12.85
N ARG A 146 9.76 -10.70 -11.82
CA ARG A 146 9.12 -10.87 -10.51
C ARG A 146 8.83 -9.54 -9.83
N LEU A 147 9.77 -8.59 -9.87
CA LEU A 147 9.55 -7.26 -9.32
C LEU A 147 8.39 -6.55 -10.04
N ALA A 148 8.33 -6.63 -11.37
CA ALA A 148 7.26 -6.04 -12.15
C ALA A 148 5.89 -6.66 -11.85
N PHE A 149 5.84 -8.00 -11.75
CA PHE A 149 4.62 -8.71 -11.40
C PHE A 149 4.15 -8.32 -9.98
N ALA A 150 5.05 -8.33 -9.00
CA ALA A 150 4.73 -7.94 -7.64
C ALA A 150 4.29 -6.47 -7.54
N GLN A 151 4.91 -5.56 -8.31
CA GLN A 151 4.49 -4.16 -8.39
C GLN A 151 3.06 -4.05 -8.95
N CYS A 152 2.75 -4.78 -10.02
CA CYS A 152 1.42 -4.79 -10.62
C CYS A 152 0.37 -5.27 -9.61
N CYS A 153 0.61 -6.40 -8.93
CA CYS A 153 -0.26 -6.89 -7.85
C CYS A 153 -0.41 -5.86 -6.72
N PHE A 154 0.67 -5.19 -6.32
CA PHE A 154 0.65 -4.16 -5.29
C PHE A 154 -0.17 -2.93 -5.68
N ASP A 155 -0.12 -2.50 -6.94
CA ASP A 155 -0.88 -1.36 -7.45
C ASP A 155 -2.39 -1.62 -7.39
N ILE A 156 -2.81 -2.88 -7.60
CA ILE A 156 -4.18 -3.34 -7.41
C ILE A 156 -4.45 -3.96 -6.03
N MET A 157 -3.63 -3.61 -5.03
CA MET A 157 -3.84 -3.99 -3.61
C MET A 157 -3.88 -5.49 -3.32
N ARG A 158 -3.38 -6.34 -4.23
CA ARG A 158 -3.16 -7.79 -4.03
C ARG A 158 -1.84 -8.04 -3.30
N ASN A 159 -1.75 -7.50 -2.08
CA ASN A 159 -0.51 -7.50 -1.30
C ASN A 159 -0.02 -8.93 -0.99
N GLU A 160 -0.92 -9.86 -0.66
CA GLU A 160 -0.54 -11.25 -0.34
C GLU A 160 0.13 -11.94 -1.55
N GLU A 161 -0.43 -11.78 -2.75
CA GLU A 161 0.16 -12.27 -3.99
C GLU A 161 1.52 -11.62 -4.26
N ALA A 162 1.61 -10.29 -4.13
CA ALA A 162 2.86 -9.55 -4.30
C ALA A 162 3.96 -10.02 -3.33
N VAL A 163 3.60 -10.32 -2.07
CA VAL A 163 4.53 -10.86 -1.07
C VAL A 163 4.98 -12.28 -1.42
N ALA A 164 4.06 -13.14 -1.89
CA ALA A 164 4.37 -14.50 -2.32
C ALA A 164 5.32 -14.52 -3.52
N ILE A 165 5.10 -13.63 -4.50
CA ILE A 165 5.98 -13.49 -5.68
C ILE A 165 7.43 -13.14 -5.28
N LEU A 166 7.61 -12.40 -4.18
CA LEU A 166 8.90 -11.91 -3.69
C LEU A 166 9.49 -12.73 -2.53
N GLU A 167 8.86 -13.83 -2.11
CA GLU A 167 9.25 -14.57 -0.91
C GLU A 167 10.73 -15.04 -0.95
N ASP A 168 11.15 -15.61 -2.08
CA ASP A 168 12.50 -16.15 -2.28
C ASP A 168 13.44 -15.18 -3.03
N TRP A 169 13.23 -13.87 -2.89
CA TRP A 169 13.97 -12.89 -3.69
C TRP A 169 15.49 -12.97 -3.64
N PRO A 170 16.17 -13.42 -2.57
CA PRO A 170 17.64 -13.57 -2.58
C PRO A 170 18.15 -14.59 -3.59
N SER A 171 17.29 -15.51 -4.05
CA SER A 171 17.62 -16.57 -5.03
C SER A 171 17.43 -16.15 -6.48
N PHE A 172 16.84 -14.97 -6.75
CA PHE A 172 16.55 -14.54 -8.11
C PHE A 172 17.84 -14.23 -8.88
N ALA A 173 17.85 -14.56 -10.17
CA ALA A 173 18.86 -14.17 -11.13
C ALA A 173 18.69 -12.70 -11.54
N GLY A 174 19.79 -12.01 -11.87
CA GLY A 174 19.74 -10.62 -12.35
C GLY A 174 19.48 -9.57 -11.26
N LEU A 175 19.74 -9.87 -9.99
CA LEU A 175 19.60 -8.90 -8.88
C LEU A 175 20.58 -7.74 -9.01
N THR A 176 20.10 -6.62 -9.56
CA THR A 176 20.82 -5.34 -9.55
C THR A 176 20.47 -4.52 -8.31
N PRO A 177 21.31 -3.53 -7.91
CA PRO A 177 20.97 -2.62 -6.81
C PRO A 177 19.61 -1.93 -6.98
N GLN A 178 19.24 -1.61 -8.23
CA GLN A 178 17.94 -0.99 -8.55
C GLN A 178 16.76 -1.93 -8.30
N ILE A 179 16.91 -3.22 -8.65
CA ILE A 179 15.88 -4.24 -8.40
C ILE A 179 15.75 -4.51 -6.90
N ILE A 180 16.86 -4.65 -6.18
CA ILE A 180 16.85 -4.85 -4.73
C ILE A 180 16.19 -3.66 -4.03
N ALA A 181 16.46 -2.42 -4.47
CA ALA A 181 15.78 -1.23 -3.95
C ALA A 181 14.27 -1.24 -4.24
N GLY A 182 13.85 -1.74 -5.41
CA GLY A 182 12.43 -1.96 -5.73
C GLY A 182 11.76 -2.98 -4.81
N ILE A 183 12.40 -4.13 -4.59
CA ILE A 183 11.92 -5.18 -3.69
C ILE A 183 11.82 -4.65 -2.25
N ALA A 184 12.86 -3.98 -1.76
CA ALA A 184 12.86 -3.35 -0.44
C ALA A 184 11.71 -2.36 -0.28
N HIS A 185 11.51 -1.49 -1.28
CA HIS A 185 10.43 -0.51 -1.29
C HIS A 185 9.05 -1.18 -1.21
N LEU A 186 8.79 -2.20 -2.03
CA LEU A 186 7.52 -2.92 -2.03
C LEU A 186 7.27 -3.65 -0.71
N LEU A 187 8.25 -4.38 -0.19
CA LEU A 187 8.10 -5.11 1.08
C LEU A 187 7.83 -4.14 2.24
N VAL A 188 8.57 -3.03 2.34
CA VAL A 188 8.28 -1.96 3.34
C VAL A 188 6.88 -1.38 3.13
N ALA A 189 6.48 -1.14 1.87
CA ALA A 189 5.18 -0.56 1.56
C ALA A 189 3.99 -1.48 1.83
N MET A 190 4.20 -2.80 1.81
CA MET A 190 3.22 -3.82 2.21
C MET A 190 3.24 -4.14 3.71
N GLY A 191 4.17 -3.54 4.47
CA GLY A 191 4.34 -3.81 5.90
C GLY A 191 5.17 -5.05 6.22
N GLU A 192 5.73 -5.74 5.21
CA GLU A 192 6.62 -6.90 5.36
C GLU A 192 8.04 -6.51 5.80
N THR A 193 8.11 -5.76 6.90
CA THR A 193 9.34 -5.19 7.43
C THR A 193 10.45 -6.22 7.64
N ARG A 194 10.12 -7.34 8.30
CA ARG A 194 11.10 -8.38 8.61
C ARG A 194 11.70 -8.96 7.33
N ARG A 195 10.86 -9.16 6.31
CA ARG A 195 11.30 -9.63 4.98
C ARG A 195 12.08 -8.56 4.22
N ALA A 196 11.76 -7.28 4.42
CA ALA A 196 12.46 -6.16 3.80
C ALA A 196 13.86 -5.92 4.36
N GLN A 197 14.13 -6.29 5.62
CA GLN A 197 15.37 -5.94 6.32
C GLN A 197 16.66 -6.34 5.56
N PRO A 198 16.79 -7.57 5.01
CA PRO A 198 17.99 -7.93 4.25
C PRO A 198 18.12 -7.14 2.94
N ALA A 199 17.01 -6.80 2.29
CA ALA A 199 17.01 -5.98 1.07
C ALA A 199 17.43 -4.55 1.39
N VAL A 200 16.87 -3.95 2.44
CA VAL A 200 17.24 -2.61 2.92
C VAL A 200 18.73 -2.54 3.27
N ALA A 201 19.27 -3.53 3.98
CA ALA A 201 20.70 -3.60 4.31
C ALA A 201 21.59 -3.56 3.06
N ARG A 202 21.27 -4.37 2.04
CA ARG A 202 22.01 -4.40 0.77
C ARG A 202 21.92 -3.08 -0.01
N VAL A 203 20.78 -2.39 0.02
CA VAL A 203 20.64 -1.08 -0.64
C VAL A 203 21.54 -0.04 0.03
N LEU A 204 21.62 -0.05 1.36
CA LEU A 204 22.45 0.88 2.13
C LEU A 204 23.94 0.67 1.88
N GLU A 205 24.39 -0.58 1.77
CA GLU A 205 25.77 -0.91 1.38
C GLU A 205 26.13 -0.38 -0.02
N ASN A 206 25.13 -0.29 -0.91
CA ASN A 206 25.27 0.17 -2.30
C ASN A 206 24.76 1.60 -2.52
N ALA A 207 24.67 2.42 -1.47
CA ALA A 207 24.09 3.77 -1.50
C ALA A 207 24.80 4.76 -2.46
N ARG A 208 25.96 4.39 -3.02
CA ARG A 208 26.67 5.18 -4.03
C ARG A 208 26.20 4.92 -5.48
N SER A 209 25.26 4.01 -5.70
CA SER A 209 24.74 3.66 -7.03
C SER A 209 23.91 4.79 -7.69
N GLY A 210 23.46 4.58 -8.94
CA GLY A 210 22.85 5.59 -9.82
C GLY A 210 21.63 6.35 -9.26
N GLY A 211 21.16 7.36 -10.00
CA GLY A 211 20.12 8.32 -9.57
C GLY A 211 18.81 7.66 -9.09
N PRO A 212 18.16 6.79 -9.89
CA PRO A 212 16.89 6.16 -9.51
C PRO A 212 16.98 5.28 -8.24
N THR A 213 18.08 4.56 -8.06
CA THR A 213 18.32 3.75 -6.86
C THR A 213 18.43 4.63 -5.63
N SER A 214 19.10 5.78 -5.78
CA SER A 214 19.33 6.74 -4.69
C SER A 214 18.02 7.41 -4.26
N LEU A 215 17.15 7.80 -5.18
CA LEU A 215 15.82 8.36 -4.85
C LEU A 215 14.93 7.33 -4.12
N ARG A 216 14.95 6.07 -4.56
CA ARG A 216 14.28 4.97 -3.83
C ARG A 216 14.85 4.76 -2.44
N LEU A 217 16.18 4.88 -2.29
CA LEU A 217 16.83 4.83 -0.99
C LEU A 217 16.40 5.99 -0.08
N VAL A 218 16.29 7.23 -0.57
CA VAL A 218 15.77 8.36 0.22
C VAL A 218 14.37 8.05 0.75
N ARG A 219 13.48 7.50 -0.09
CA ARG A 219 12.13 7.07 0.35
C ARG A 219 12.18 5.98 1.42
N LEU A 220 13.07 5.00 1.28
CA LEU A 220 13.25 3.95 2.28
C LEU A 220 13.76 4.52 3.61
N LEU A 221 14.74 5.42 3.57
CA LEU A 221 15.30 6.09 4.75
C LEU A 221 14.26 6.97 5.43
N GLU A 222 13.48 7.74 4.67
CA GLU A 222 12.35 8.53 5.19
C GLU A 222 11.35 7.64 5.91
N ARG A 223 10.89 6.57 5.25
CA ARG A 223 9.91 5.63 5.83
C ARG A 223 10.42 4.86 7.04
N THR A 224 11.74 4.64 7.12
CA THR A 224 12.40 3.97 8.26
C THR A 224 12.86 4.98 9.33
N ASN A 225 12.43 6.24 9.24
CA ASN A 225 12.72 7.33 10.17
C ASN A 225 14.22 7.69 10.32
N ARG A 226 15.01 7.49 9.28
CA ARG A 226 16.43 7.86 9.20
C ARG A 226 16.59 9.17 8.44
N LEU A 227 15.98 10.24 8.97
CA LEU A 227 15.78 11.50 8.24
C LEU A 227 17.09 12.21 7.87
N SER A 228 18.10 12.20 8.75
CA SER A 228 19.41 12.80 8.45
C SER A 228 20.09 12.10 7.27
N GLU A 229 20.07 10.77 7.26
CA GLU A 229 20.66 9.99 6.17
C GLU A 229 19.86 10.12 4.87
N ALA A 230 18.52 10.27 4.97
CA ALA A 230 17.67 10.58 3.84
C ALA A 230 18.06 11.93 3.21
N ARG A 231 18.27 12.96 4.04
CA ARG A 231 18.72 14.30 3.62
C ARG A 231 20.09 14.26 2.97
N ASP A 232 21.07 13.64 3.61
CA ASP A 232 22.43 13.51 3.06
C ASP A 232 22.42 12.77 1.72
N THR A 233 21.56 11.77 1.57
CA THR A 233 21.42 11.03 0.32
C THR A 233 20.75 11.88 -0.76
N LEU A 234 19.71 12.63 -0.43
CA LEU A 234 19.03 13.54 -1.35
C LEU A 234 19.98 14.63 -1.85
N ASP A 235 20.78 15.24 -0.97
CA ASP A 235 21.73 16.29 -1.34
C ASP A 235 22.80 15.76 -2.31
N ARG A 236 23.27 14.52 -2.11
CA ARG A 236 24.18 13.84 -3.06
C ARG A 236 23.52 13.57 -4.41
N VAL A 237 22.23 13.25 -4.45
CA VAL A 237 21.47 13.06 -5.70
C VAL A 237 21.36 14.39 -6.45
N LYS A 238 21.00 15.47 -5.74
CA LYS A 238 20.85 16.82 -6.31
C LYS A 238 22.16 17.40 -6.86
N ALA A 239 23.30 16.99 -6.30
CA ALA A 239 24.62 17.42 -6.78
C ALA A 239 25.05 16.77 -8.10
N ARG A 240 24.32 15.77 -8.62
CA ARG A 240 24.66 15.06 -9.87
C ARG A 240 24.20 15.86 -11.09
N PRO A 241 25.08 16.15 -12.07
CA PRO A 241 24.73 16.94 -13.26
C PRO A 241 23.65 16.30 -14.14
N GLU A 242 23.51 14.98 -14.10
CA GLU A 242 22.58 14.24 -14.97
C GLU A 242 21.13 14.30 -14.50
N ILE A 243 20.88 14.76 -13.27
CA ILE A 243 19.55 14.79 -12.67
C ILE A 243 18.97 16.19 -12.79
N SER A 244 17.90 16.32 -13.57
CA SER A 244 17.19 17.57 -13.73
C SER A 244 16.56 18.01 -12.40
N SER A 245 16.71 19.28 -12.03
CA SER A 245 16.01 19.87 -10.89
C SER A 245 14.48 19.94 -11.08
N ALA A 246 14.00 19.74 -12.30
CA ALA A 246 12.58 19.65 -12.64
C ALA A 246 12.06 18.20 -12.68
N ASP A 247 12.88 17.21 -12.32
CA ASP A 247 12.47 15.81 -12.27
C ASP A 247 11.36 15.58 -11.23
N ALA A 248 10.25 14.97 -11.66
CA ALA A 248 9.05 14.82 -10.82
C ALA A 248 9.28 13.89 -9.62
N ASP A 249 10.08 12.83 -9.78
CA ASP A 249 10.39 11.88 -8.71
C ASP A 249 11.28 12.54 -7.65
N LEU A 250 12.27 13.33 -8.09
CA LEU A 250 13.12 14.14 -7.20
C LEU A 250 12.27 15.13 -6.39
N LEU A 251 11.43 15.92 -7.06
CA LEU A 251 10.56 16.92 -6.41
C LEU A 251 9.61 16.26 -5.39
N LEU A 252 9.06 15.10 -5.72
CA LEU A 252 8.18 14.35 -4.83
C LEU A 252 8.93 13.86 -3.58
N VAL A 253 10.13 13.31 -3.75
CA VAL A 253 10.96 12.87 -2.62
C VAL A 253 11.35 14.05 -1.73
N GLU A 254 11.73 15.18 -2.32
CA GLU A 254 12.07 16.40 -1.59
C GLU A 254 10.87 16.94 -0.81
N ALA A 255 9.66 16.93 -1.40
CA ALA A 255 8.45 17.37 -0.73
C ALA A 255 8.08 16.49 0.46
N LEU A 256 8.18 15.17 0.30
CA LEU A 256 7.88 14.23 1.39
C LEU A 256 8.86 14.42 2.56
N LEU A 257 10.15 14.65 2.28
CA LEU A 257 11.16 14.92 3.30
C LEU A 257 10.93 16.29 3.97
N ALA A 258 10.63 17.34 3.21
CA ALA A 258 10.27 18.66 3.74
C ALA A 258 9.08 18.57 4.71
N GLN A 259 8.03 17.83 4.34
CA GLN A 259 6.87 17.60 5.21
C GLN A 259 7.23 16.84 6.50
N ARG A 260 8.21 15.93 6.45
CA ARG A 260 8.70 15.21 7.64
C ARG A 260 9.49 16.09 8.60
N GLU A 261 10.15 17.12 8.07
CA GLU A 261 10.93 18.10 8.81
C GLU A 261 10.08 19.29 9.27
N GLY A 262 8.79 19.35 8.91
CA GLY A 262 7.87 20.44 9.25
C GLY A 262 8.04 21.68 8.38
N ALA A 263 8.71 21.57 7.22
CA ALA A 263 8.81 22.61 6.21
C ALA A 263 7.61 22.55 5.25
N ASP A 264 6.40 22.75 5.79
CA ASP A 264 5.15 22.51 5.08
C ASP A 264 4.92 23.50 3.91
N GLU A 265 5.40 24.75 3.97
CA GLU A 265 5.33 25.66 2.81
C GLU A 265 6.12 25.14 1.60
N GLU A 266 7.31 24.60 1.85
CA GLU A 266 8.17 24.05 0.80
C GLU A 266 7.57 22.77 0.22
N ALA A 267 7.03 21.90 1.08
CA ALA A 267 6.28 20.72 0.65
C ALA A 267 5.10 21.09 -0.26
N CYS A 268 4.29 22.09 0.14
CA CYS A 268 3.20 22.61 -0.70
C CYS A 268 3.69 23.12 -2.06
N ARG A 269 4.79 23.89 -2.09
CA ARG A 269 5.35 24.45 -3.33
C ARG A 269 5.81 23.35 -4.29
N LEU A 270 6.54 22.36 -3.78
CA LEU A 270 7.05 21.24 -4.56
C LEU A 270 5.92 20.35 -5.08
N LEU A 271 4.98 19.94 -4.23
CA LEU A 271 3.82 19.13 -4.63
C LEU A 271 2.94 19.83 -5.65
N SER A 272 2.70 21.12 -5.48
CA SER A 272 1.93 21.93 -6.44
C SER A 272 2.66 22.03 -7.80
N THR A 273 3.99 22.05 -7.79
CA THR A 273 4.79 22.09 -9.03
C THR A 273 4.67 20.77 -9.78
N VAL A 274 4.79 19.63 -9.09
CA VAL A 274 4.62 18.30 -9.70
C VAL A 274 3.19 18.14 -10.23
N LEU A 275 2.18 18.55 -9.45
CA LEU A 275 0.78 18.41 -9.82
C LEU A 275 0.42 19.21 -11.09
N LYS A 276 1.01 20.39 -11.31
CA LYS A 276 0.78 21.22 -12.52
C LYS A 276 1.16 20.51 -13.82
N HIS A 277 2.16 19.62 -13.77
CA HIS A 277 2.65 18.88 -14.92
C HIS A 277 2.19 17.40 -14.91
N HIS A 278 1.26 17.05 -14.02
CA HIS A 278 0.74 15.70 -13.89
C HIS A 278 -0.59 15.54 -14.64
N ASP A 279 -0.51 14.97 -15.84
CA ASP A 279 -1.68 14.79 -16.72
C ASP A 279 -2.57 13.60 -16.35
N ASP A 280 -2.02 12.59 -15.68
CA ASP A 280 -2.77 11.39 -15.32
C ASP A 280 -3.64 11.62 -14.08
N PHE A 281 -4.93 11.89 -14.31
CA PHE A 281 -5.91 12.10 -13.25
C PHE A 281 -6.03 10.91 -12.29
N LEU A 282 -5.88 9.66 -12.75
CA LEU A 282 -6.08 8.48 -11.91
C LEU A 282 -5.03 8.37 -10.79
N ARG A 283 -3.85 8.99 -10.96
CA ARG A 283 -2.75 8.92 -9.99
C ARG A 283 -2.52 10.22 -9.19
N ARG A 284 -3.27 11.28 -9.46
CA ARG A 284 -3.15 12.57 -8.74
C ARG A 284 -3.33 12.45 -7.23
N HIS A 285 -4.14 11.51 -6.75
CA HIS A 285 -4.35 11.30 -5.32
C HIS A 285 -3.05 11.03 -4.54
N HIS A 286 -2.02 10.45 -5.17
CA HIS A 286 -0.69 10.27 -4.55
C HIS A 286 0.03 11.59 -4.23
N LEU A 287 -0.34 12.70 -4.88
CA LEU A 287 0.21 14.04 -4.64
C LEU A 287 -0.73 14.89 -3.79
N LEU A 288 -2.04 14.74 -4.00
CA LEU A 288 -3.06 15.56 -3.35
C LEU A 288 -3.23 15.26 -1.87
N PHE A 289 -3.14 13.99 -1.43
CA PHE A 289 -3.19 13.66 0.00
C PHE A 289 -2.01 14.27 0.79
N PRO A 290 -0.73 14.13 0.35
CA PRO A 290 0.39 14.87 0.95
C PRO A 290 0.21 16.39 0.91
N LEU A 291 -0.31 16.95 -0.19
CA LEU A 291 -0.53 18.39 -0.31
C LEU A 291 -1.55 18.88 0.72
N ALA A 292 -2.68 18.19 0.82
CA ALA A 292 -3.72 18.49 1.81
C ALA A 292 -3.19 18.43 3.24
N LYS A 293 -2.32 17.45 3.55
CA LYS A 293 -1.68 17.33 4.86
C LYS A 293 -0.80 18.54 5.18
N SER A 294 0.00 19.00 4.22
CA SER A 294 0.85 20.18 4.40
C SER A 294 0.01 21.46 4.54
N LEU A 295 -1.06 21.61 3.73
CA LEU A 295 -2.00 22.74 3.82
C LEU A 295 -2.71 22.79 5.19
N ASP A 296 -3.14 21.63 5.70
CA ASP A 296 -3.74 21.50 7.03
C ASP A 296 -2.77 21.89 8.15
N ALA A 297 -1.49 21.49 8.05
CA ALA A 297 -0.45 21.88 9.01
C ALA A 297 -0.21 23.39 9.03
N LEU A 298 -0.34 24.07 7.88
CA LEU A 298 -0.25 25.52 7.72
C LEU A 298 -1.52 26.29 8.14
N GLY A 299 -2.59 25.59 8.56
CA GLY A 299 -3.87 26.21 8.87
C GLY A 299 -4.68 26.67 7.65
N ARG A 300 -4.28 26.27 6.45
CA ARG A 300 -4.98 26.56 5.18
C ARG A 300 -6.10 25.55 4.94
N TYR A 301 -7.03 25.48 5.88
CA TYR A 301 -8.03 24.40 5.98
C TYR A 301 -8.93 24.27 4.76
N GLU A 302 -9.27 25.38 4.11
CA GLU A 302 -10.13 25.36 2.92
C GLU A 302 -9.44 24.79 1.70
N GLU A 303 -8.18 25.19 1.50
CA GLU A 303 -7.38 24.64 0.42
C GLU A 303 -7.07 23.16 0.68
N ALA A 304 -6.85 22.78 1.94
CA ALA A 304 -6.70 21.40 2.34
C ALA A 304 -7.97 20.58 2.01
N TYR A 305 -9.15 21.10 2.33
CA TYR A 305 -10.42 20.43 2.05
C TYR A 305 -10.65 20.24 0.54
N VAL A 306 -10.42 21.28 -0.27
CA VAL A 306 -10.53 21.21 -1.74
C VAL A 306 -9.55 20.17 -2.32
N ALA A 307 -8.31 20.15 -1.82
CA ALA A 307 -7.32 19.16 -2.23
C ALA A 307 -7.74 17.73 -1.86
N LEU A 308 -8.37 17.52 -0.70
CA LEU A 308 -8.91 16.21 -0.29
C LEU A 308 -10.07 15.76 -1.18
N GLU A 309 -10.98 16.66 -1.55
CA GLU A 309 -12.07 16.32 -2.48
C GLU A 309 -11.54 15.87 -3.84
N GLU A 310 -10.54 16.57 -4.40
CA GLU A 310 -9.89 16.11 -5.64
C GLU A 310 -9.12 14.80 -5.43
N ALA A 311 -8.46 14.62 -4.29
CA ALA A 311 -7.74 13.38 -3.96
C ALA A 311 -8.68 12.18 -3.96
N HIS A 312 -9.83 12.29 -3.30
CA HIS A 312 -10.84 11.24 -3.26
C HIS A 312 -11.45 10.99 -4.64
N ARG A 313 -11.75 12.03 -5.44
CA ARG A 313 -12.23 11.83 -6.82
C ARG A 313 -11.23 11.07 -7.69
N SER A 314 -9.95 11.45 -7.61
CA SER A 314 -8.86 10.76 -8.31
C SER A 314 -8.73 9.30 -7.86
N GLN A 315 -8.76 9.06 -6.54
CA GLN A 315 -8.65 7.72 -5.98
C GLN A 315 -9.86 6.83 -6.36
N VAL A 316 -11.08 7.33 -6.25
CA VAL A 316 -12.29 6.59 -6.65
C VAL A 316 -12.26 6.24 -8.14
N ALA A 317 -11.86 7.19 -9.00
CA ALA A 317 -11.71 6.92 -10.43
C ALA A 317 -10.68 5.81 -10.69
N PHE A 318 -9.55 5.83 -9.99
CA PHE A 318 -8.56 4.73 -10.06
C PHE A 318 -9.17 3.39 -9.64
N LEU A 319 -9.88 3.34 -8.51
CA LEU A 319 -10.48 2.09 -8.03
C LEU A 319 -11.52 1.53 -9.01
N ILE A 320 -12.30 2.39 -9.66
CA ILE A 320 -13.27 1.98 -10.68
C ILE A 320 -12.54 1.40 -11.91
N THR A 321 -11.56 2.13 -12.44
CA THR A 321 -10.87 1.74 -13.67
C THR A 321 -9.95 0.54 -13.48
N ALA A 322 -9.12 0.55 -12.43
CA ALA A 322 -8.08 -0.45 -12.22
C ALA A 322 -8.58 -1.75 -11.55
N LEU A 323 -9.61 -1.66 -10.71
CA LEU A 323 -10.11 -2.80 -9.91
C LEU A 323 -11.54 -3.22 -10.27
N GLY A 324 -12.22 -2.49 -11.16
CA GLY A 324 -13.65 -2.70 -11.43
C GLY A 324 -14.53 -2.45 -10.20
N LYS A 325 -14.01 -1.80 -9.16
CA LYS A 325 -14.71 -1.60 -7.87
C LYS A 325 -15.64 -0.41 -7.98
N GLN A 326 -16.93 -0.71 -8.20
CA GLN A 326 -17.97 0.30 -8.23
C GLN A 326 -18.35 0.74 -6.81
N PRO A 327 -18.62 2.03 -6.59
CA PRO A 327 -19.22 2.46 -5.36
C PRO A 327 -20.65 1.94 -5.27
N THR A 328 -20.98 1.16 -4.24
CA THR A 328 -22.35 0.69 -4.06
C THR A 328 -23.24 1.80 -3.52
N GLU A 329 -24.24 2.24 -4.28
CA GLU A 329 -25.29 3.10 -3.77
C GLU A 329 -26.17 2.31 -2.78
N GLY A 330 -26.36 2.86 -1.57
CA GLY A 330 -27.29 2.30 -0.56
C GLY A 330 -26.85 1.01 0.14
N SER A 331 -25.81 0.31 -0.30
CA SER A 331 -25.21 -0.82 0.44
C SER A 331 -23.94 -0.36 1.17
N PRO A 332 -23.70 -0.81 2.41
CA PRO A 332 -22.48 -0.44 3.11
C PRO A 332 -21.26 -0.98 2.36
N ALA A 333 -20.26 -0.13 2.10
CA ALA A 333 -19.11 -0.55 1.31
C ALA A 333 -18.16 -1.46 2.12
N ILE A 334 -18.20 -1.37 3.46
CA ILE A 334 -17.69 -2.44 4.32
C ILE A 334 -18.73 -3.54 4.30
N GLU A 335 -18.33 -4.78 3.97
CA GLU A 335 -19.20 -5.95 3.99
C GLU A 335 -19.76 -6.17 5.41
N LEU A 336 -20.85 -5.48 5.68
CA LEU A 336 -21.58 -5.50 6.93
C LEU A 336 -22.44 -6.75 6.93
N ALA A 337 -22.45 -7.46 8.06
CA ALA A 337 -23.58 -8.28 8.41
C ALA A 337 -24.83 -7.38 8.35
N ARG A 338 -25.64 -7.54 7.30
CA ARG A 338 -26.90 -6.79 7.15
C ARG A 338 -27.87 -7.13 8.29
N ASP A 339 -27.70 -8.32 8.85
CA ASP A 339 -28.50 -8.87 9.93
C ASP A 339 -27.70 -8.92 11.25
N GLY A 340 -28.41 -8.78 12.38
CA GLY A 340 -27.85 -9.07 13.69
C GLY A 340 -27.76 -10.58 13.96
N CYS A 341 -27.15 -10.95 15.08
CA CYS A 341 -27.23 -12.31 15.59
C CYS A 341 -28.68 -12.70 15.91
N ASP A 342 -28.99 -13.99 15.71
CA ASP A 342 -30.22 -14.59 16.18
C ASP A 342 -30.08 -14.93 17.68
N PRO A 343 -30.94 -14.41 18.58
CA PRO A 343 -30.86 -14.72 20.00
C PRO A 343 -31.03 -16.21 20.34
N GLY A 344 -31.82 -16.94 19.54
CA GLY A 344 -32.02 -18.38 19.67
C GLY A 344 -30.77 -19.17 19.28
N ASP A 345 -30.06 -18.74 18.22
CA ASP A 345 -28.74 -19.30 17.87
C ASP A 345 -27.73 -19.05 19.00
N ILE A 346 -27.63 -17.81 19.52
CA ILE A 346 -26.73 -17.50 20.64
C ILE A 346 -27.02 -18.37 21.87
N ALA A 347 -28.30 -18.58 22.19
CA ALA A 347 -28.70 -19.37 23.34
C ALA A 347 -28.28 -20.85 23.23
N SER A 348 -28.04 -21.36 22.00
CA SER A 348 -27.56 -22.72 21.78
C SER A 348 -26.03 -22.82 21.73
N TRP A 349 -25.28 -21.72 21.91
CA TRP A 349 -23.83 -21.76 21.84
C TRP A 349 -23.26 -22.48 23.07
N GLU A 350 -22.65 -23.63 22.81
CA GLU A 350 -21.70 -24.26 23.72
C GLU A 350 -20.28 -23.81 23.34
N ASP A 351 -19.41 -23.64 24.35
CA ASP A 351 -18.02 -23.18 24.18
C ASP A 351 -16.98 -24.31 24.48
N PRO A 352 -17.10 -25.51 23.88
CA PRO A 352 -16.19 -26.62 24.18
C PRO A 352 -14.78 -26.34 23.67
N GLY A 353 -13.78 -26.68 24.48
CA GLY A 353 -12.36 -26.46 24.16
C GLY A 353 -12.00 -24.99 23.91
N ALA A 354 -12.81 -24.05 24.42
CA ALA A 354 -12.52 -22.64 24.32
C ALA A 354 -11.27 -22.28 25.13
N PRO A 355 -10.36 -21.46 24.59
CA PRO A 355 -9.18 -21.02 25.31
C PRO A 355 -9.58 -20.16 26.52
N GLY A 356 -8.83 -20.28 27.61
CA GLY A 356 -8.97 -19.40 28.77
C GLY A 356 -8.66 -17.94 28.44
N VAL A 357 -8.82 -17.05 29.43
CA VAL A 357 -8.54 -15.61 29.23
C VAL A 357 -7.09 -15.38 28.81
N GLU A 358 -6.13 -16.08 29.41
CA GLU A 358 -4.69 -15.92 29.13
C GLU A 358 -4.29 -16.42 27.73
N ASP A 359 -4.96 -17.46 27.22
CA ASP A 359 -4.72 -18.04 25.89
C ASP A 359 -5.57 -17.37 24.80
N SER A 360 -6.48 -16.46 25.16
CA SER A 360 -7.30 -15.72 24.21
C SER A 360 -6.61 -14.42 23.79
N PRO A 361 -6.72 -13.95 22.54
CA PRO A 361 -6.23 -12.61 22.18
C PRO A 361 -6.93 -11.49 22.97
N ILE A 362 -6.26 -10.36 23.10
CA ILE A 362 -6.88 -9.07 23.43
C ILE A 362 -7.24 -8.40 22.11
N PHE A 363 -8.50 -8.03 21.92
CA PHE A 363 -8.93 -7.35 20.70
C PHE A 363 -9.06 -5.85 20.94
N ILE A 364 -8.35 -5.04 20.14
CA ILE A 364 -8.59 -3.60 20.05
C ILE A 364 -9.43 -3.33 18.81
N VAL A 365 -10.65 -2.83 19.02
CA VAL A 365 -11.62 -2.56 17.95
C VAL A 365 -12.12 -1.13 18.01
N ALA A 366 -12.46 -0.56 16.87
CA ALA A 366 -12.98 0.80 16.74
C ALA A 366 -13.42 1.09 15.31
N PHE A 367 -14.02 2.26 15.07
CA PHE A 367 -13.96 2.81 13.72
C PHE A 367 -12.51 3.28 13.43
N PRO A 368 -11.97 3.14 12.20
CA PRO A 368 -10.63 3.61 11.86
C PRO A 368 -10.38 5.05 12.33
N ARG A 369 -9.14 5.35 12.72
CA ARG A 369 -8.71 6.67 13.23
C ARG A 369 -9.34 7.13 14.56
N SER A 370 -9.92 6.22 15.34
CA SER A 370 -10.42 6.50 16.71
C SER A 370 -9.33 6.42 17.81
N GLY A 371 -8.04 6.51 17.45
CA GLY A 371 -6.94 6.51 18.43
C GLY A 371 -6.41 5.13 18.86
N THR A 372 -6.74 4.06 18.12
CA THR A 372 -6.30 2.68 18.41
C THR A 372 -4.79 2.49 18.41
N THR A 373 -4.04 3.29 17.65
CA THR A 373 -2.56 3.24 17.64
C THR A 373 -1.96 3.62 19.00
N LEU A 374 -2.48 4.65 19.68
CA LEU A 374 -1.99 4.99 21.01
C LEU A 374 -2.26 3.84 21.99
N LEU A 375 -3.45 3.25 21.93
CA LEU A 375 -3.86 2.12 22.76
C LEU A 375 -2.97 0.88 22.54
N GLU A 376 -2.67 0.58 21.27
CA GLU A 376 -1.74 -0.48 20.91
C GLU A 376 -0.37 -0.26 21.56
N GLN A 377 0.18 0.94 21.45
CA GLN A 377 1.51 1.28 21.98
C GLN A 377 1.56 1.23 23.51
N ILE A 378 0.48 1.64 24.18
CA ILE A 378 0.33 1.45 25.64
C ILE A 378 0.45 -0.03 25.98
N LEU A 379 -0.33 -0.88 25.32
CA LEU A 379 -0.38 -2.30 25.65
C LEU A 379 0.90 -3.05 25.27
N ASP A 380 1.47 -2.75 24.12
CA ASP A 380 2.73 -3.32 23.64
C ASP A 380 3.96 -2.84 24.47
N ALA A 381 3.78 -1.83 25.32
CA ALA A 381 4.76 -1.46 26.32
C ALA A 381 4.80 -2.43 27.53
N HIS A 382 3.76 -3.25 27.74
CA HIS A 382 3.72 -4.24 28.81
C HIS A 382 4.61 -5.46 28.50
N PRO A 383 5.39 -6.00 29.46
CA PRO A 383 6.28 -7.14 29.21
C PRO A 383 5.54 -8.43 28.82
N LEU A 384 4.33 -8.64 29.34
CA LEU A 384 3.51 -9.82 29.04
C LEU A 384 2.67 -9.69 27.76
N LEU A 385 2.76 -8.57 27.04
CA LEU A 385 1.96 -8.36 25.84
C LEU A 385 2.85 -8.19 24.62
N ARG A 386 2.27 -8.56 23.48
CA ARG A 386 2.85 -8.29 22.18
C ARG A 386 1.75 -7.92 21.20
N SER A 387 1.86 -6.75 20.58
CA SER A 387 0.92 -6.35 19.52
C SER A 387 1.35 -6.84 18.15
N MET A 388 0.38 -6.94 17.26
CA MET A 388 0.58 -7.05 15.82
C MET A 388 -0.17 -5.93 15.10
N ASP A 389 0.33 -5.59 13.91
CA ASP A 389 -0.25 -4.59 13.02
C ASP A 389 -1.68 -4.99 12.56
N GLU A 390 -2.35 -4.08 11.85
CA GLU A 390 -3.70 -4.30 11.27
C GLU A 390 -3.70 -5.41 10.20
N THR A 391 -3.87 -6.66 10.62
CA THR A 391 -4.01 -7.82 9.73
C THR A 391 -5.45 -8.33 9.68
N PRO A 392 -5.94 -8.82 8.53
CA PRO A 392 -7.33 -9.23 8.36
C PRO A 392 -7.61 -10.68 8.80
N PHE A 393 -6.97 -11.20 9.85
CA PHE A 393 -7.08 -12.63 10.22
C PHE A 393 -8.51 -13.06 10.61
N LEU A 394 -9.28 -12.18 11.26
CA LEU A 394 -10.70 -12.47 11.51
C LEU A 394 -11.57 -12.38 10.24
N LYS A 395 -11.11 -11.71 9.18
CA LYS A 395 -11.77 -11.78 7.86
C LYS A 395 -11.55 -13.15 7.23
N GLN A 396 -10.32 -13.68 7.26
CA GLN A 396 -10.02 -15.04 6.79
C GLN A 396 -10.79 -16.09 7.59
N ALA A 397 -10.83 -15.95 8.93
CA ALA A 397 -11.66 -16.81 9.78
C ALA A 397 -13.16 -16.74 9.43
N LEU A 398 -13.67 -15.58 9.01
CA LEU A 398 -15.04 -15.43 8.54
C LEU A 398 -15.28 -16.12 7.19
N GLU A 399 -14.31 -16.04 6.27
CA GLU A 399 -14.35 -16.75 4.99
C GLU A 399 -14.37 -18.27 5.22
N ASP A 400 -13.63 -18.77 6.20
CA ASP A 400 -13.66 -20.17 6.61
C ASP A 400 -15.02 -20.63 7.16
N VAL A 401 -15.69 -19.77 7.92
CA VAL A 401 -17.07 -20.00 8.39
C VAL A 401 -18.02 -20.09 7.20
N ARG A 402 -17.93 -19.13 6.27
CA ARG A 402 -18.79 -19.10 5.06
C ARG A 402 -18.55 -20.30 4.15
N ALA A 403 -17.30 -20.73 3.99
CA ALA A 403 -16.94 -21.92 3.20
C ALA A 403 -17.57 -23.22 3.72
N ARG A 404 -17.97 -23.25 4.99
CA ARG A 404 -18.68 -24.37 5.64
C ARG A 404 -20.20 -24.25 5.50
N GLY A 405 -20.70 -23.32 4.69
CA GLY A 405 -22.14 -23.08 4.48
C GLY A 405 -22.84 -22.40 5.67
N VAL A 406 -22.08 -21.84 6.62
CA VAL A 406 -22.65 -21.14 7.79
C VAL A 406 -22.93 -19.68 7.44
N ARG A 407 -24.19 -19.26 7.60
CA ARG A 407 -24.60 -17.88 7.36
C ARG A 407 -24.21 -16.99 8.54
N TYR A 408 -23.37 -16.00 8.27
CA TYR A 408 -22.92 -15.03 9.27
C TYR A 408 -23.85 -13.81 9.37
N PRO A 409 -24.18 -13.30 10.57
CA PRO A 409 -23.81 -13.80 11.90
C PRO A 409 -24.87 -14.73 12.52
N ALA A 410 -25.93 -15.06 11.77
CA ALA A 410 -27.15 -15.68 12.29
C ALA A 410 -27.05 -17.17 12.63
N GLU A 411 -26.04 -17.90 12.13
CA GLU A 411 -25.98 -19.36 12.25
C GLU A 411 -24.67 -19.88 12.83
N LEU A 412 -23.95 -19.05 13.60
CA LEU A 412 -22.66 -19.41 14.18
C LEU A 412 -22.76 -20.59 15.17
N GLY A 413 -23.96 -20.87 15.71
CA GLY A 413 -24.24 -22.04 16.53
C GLY A 413 -24.12 -23.37 15.78
N LYS A 414 -24.25 -23.37 14.44
CA LYS A 414 -24.09 -24.59 13.60
C LYS A 414 -22.65 -25.12 13.56
N LEU A 415 -21.67 -24.30 13.95
CA LEU A 415 -20.26 -24.72 13.99
C LEU A 415 -20.04 -25.76 15.08
N SER A 416 -19.51 -26.92 14.70
CA SER A 416 -19.12 -27.97 15.64
C SER A 416 -17.84 -27.61 16.41
N ALA A 417 -17.59 -28.29 17.53
CA ALA A 417 -16.37 -28.11 18.33
C ALA A 417 -15.09 -28.29 17.49
N ALA A 418 -15.07 -29.30 16.61
CA ALA A 418 -13.93 -29.57 15.73
C ALA A 418 -13.70 -28.44 14.71
N GLN A 419 -14.78 -27.87 14.15
CA GLN A 419 -14.68 -26.75 13.22
C GLN A 419 -14.19 -25.47 13.91
N LEU A 420 -14.64 -25.20 15.14
CA LEU A 420 -14.16 -24.06 15.93
C LEU A 420 -12.67 -24.19 16.23
N LEU A 421 -12.20 -25.38 16.61
CA LEU A 421 -10.78 -25.65 16.84
C LEU A 421 -9.97 -25.40 15.56
N GLU A 422 -10.41 -25.93 14.42
CA GLU A 422 -9.71 -25.74 13.14
C GLU A 422 -9.63 -24.27 12.70
N ILE A 423 -10.68 -23.47 12.93
CA ILE A 423 -10.69 -22.03 12.63
C ILE A 423 -9.74 -21.29 13.58
N ARG A 424 -9.72 -21.62 14.88
CA ARG A 424 -8.77 -21.06 15.86
C ARG A 424 -7.32 -21.40 15.49
N ASP A 425 -7.06 -22.63 15.10
CA ASP A 425 -5.71 -23.09 14.73
C ASP A 425 -5.18 -22.34 13.51
N ARG A 426 -6.04 -22.09 12.51
CA ARG A 426 -5.69 -21.27 11.35
C ARG A 426 -5.46 -19.81 11.72
N TYR A 427 -6.30 -19.21 12.57
CA TYR A 427 -6.04 -17.89 13.12
C TYR A 427 -4.65 -17.82 13.78
N TRP A 428 -4.30 -18.78 14.64
CA TRP A 428 -3.00 -18.83 15.31
C TRP A 428 -1.84 -19.16 14.37
N HIS A 429 -2.07 -19.91 13.29
CA HIS A 429 -1.08 -20.13 12.25
C HIS A 429 -0.71 -18.81 11.56
N HIS A 430 -1.70 -18.00 11.18
CA HIS A 430 -1.47 -16.69 10.58
C HIS A 430 -0.77 -15.71 11.54
N VAL A 431 -1.17 -15.70 12.82
CA VAL A 431 -0.50 -14.92 13.87
C VAL A 431 0.98 -15.25 13.96
N ARG A 432 1.34 -16.54 14.02
CA ARG A 432 2.75 -17.00 14.09
C ARG A 432 3.58 -16.55 12.89
N GLY A 433 2.97 -16.38 11.73
CA GLY A 433 3.62 -15.83 10.53
C GLY A 433 3.99 -14.34 10.65
N LYS A 434 3.32 -13.59 11.53
CA LYS A 434 3.53 -12.13 11.69
C LYS A 434 4.28 -11.76 12.96
N VAL A 435 3.96 -12.41 14.07
CA VAL A 435 4.50 -12.08 15.38
C VAL A 435 4.91 -13.34 16.14
N GLU A 436 6.05 -13.27 16.80
CA GLU A 436 6.53 -14.31 17.70
C GLU A 436 6.19 -13.90 19.13
N LEU A 437 5.47 -14.77 19.84
CA LEU A 437 5.12 -14.59 21.24
C LEU A 437 6.13 -15.35 22.10
N GLN A 438 6.70 -14.66 23.09
CA GLN A 438 7.53 -15.33 24.09
C GLN A 438 6.65 -16.11 25.07
N PRO A 439 7.18 -17.13 25.76
CA PRO A 439 6.43 -17.88 26.77
C PRO A 439 5.76 -16.94 27.79
N GLY A 440 4.45 -17.11 28.00
CA GLY A 440 3.65 -16.28 28.90
C GLY A 440 3.21 -14.93 28.33
N GLN A 441 3.55 -14.60 27.08
CA GLN A 441 3.01 -13.42 26.41
C GLN A 441 1.65 -13.68 25.78
N ARG A 442 0.78 -12.69 25.89
CA ARG A 442 -0.54 -12.66 25.28
C ARG A 442 -0.56 -11.71 24.08
N LEU A 443 -1.27 -12.13 23.03
CA LEU A 443 -1.42 -11.36 21.80
C LEU A 443 -2.38 -10.17 22.00
N VAL A 444 -2.00 -9.01 21.46
CA VAL A 444 -2.90 -7.87 21.20
C VAL A 444 -3.19 -7.80 19.70
N ASP A 445 -4.38 -8.24 19.30
CA ASP A 445 -4.90 -8.10 17.95
C ASP A 445 -5.56 -6.72 17.81
N LYS A 446 -4.88 -5.81 17.11
CA LYS A 446 -5.41 -4.49 16.79
C LYS A 446 -5.80 -4.44 15.33
N ASN A 447 -7.10 -4.47 15.09
CA ASN A 447 -7.69 -4.11 13.81
C ASN A 447 -9.03 -3.42 14.07
N PRO A 448 -9.15 -2.10 13.82
CA PRO A 448 -10.33 -1.33 14.21
C PRO A 448 -11.63 -1.99 13.73
N LEU A 449 -11.71 -2.35 12.45
CA LEU A 449 -12.93 -2.87 11.84
C LEU A 449 -13.28 -4.31 12.27
N ASN A 450 -12.47 -4.95 13.12
CA ASN A 450 -12.92 -6.14 13.84
C ASN A 450 -14.11 -5.84 14.77
N MET A 451 -14.46 -4.57 15.01
CA MET A 451 -15.74 -4.21 15.65
C MET A 451 -16.94 -4.85 14.94
N MET A 452 -16.86 -4.98 13.60
CA MET A 452 -17.91 -5.60 12.80
C MET A 452 -17.94 -7.13 12.91
N ARG A 453 -16.98 -7.72 13.63
CA ARG A 453 -16.81 -9.15 13.80
C ARG A 453 -17.01 -9.60 15.25
N LEU A 454 -17.62 -8.77 16.09
CA LEU A 454 -17.91 -9.10 17.49
C LEU A 454 -18.59 -10.47 17.67
N PRO A 455 -19.60 -10.87 16.87
CA PRO A 455 -20.16 -12.23 16.91
C PRO A 455 -19.12 -13.33 16.72
N LEU A 456 -18.20 -13.16 15.76
CA LEU A 456 -17.16 -14.15 15.46
C LEU A 456 -16.10 -14.18 16.56
N ILE A 457 -15.69 -13.02 17.08
CA ILE A 457 -14.80 -12.92 18.24
C ILE A 457 -15.40 -13.68 19.41
N ARG A 458 -16.68 -13.44 19.74
CA ARG A 458 -17.35 -14.11 20.87
C ARG A 458 -17.48 -15.61 20.66
N ARG A 459 -17.66 -16.08 19.42
CA ARG A 459 -17.78 -17.51 19.10
C ARG A 459 -16.42 -18.23 19.14
N LEU A 460 -15.37 -17.60 18.63
CA LEU A 460 -14.03 -18.20 18.62
C LEU A 460 -13.32 -18.04 19.95
N PHE A 461 -13.42 -16.89 20.60
CA PHE A 461 -12.70 -16.57 21.83
C PHE A 461 -13.66 -16.02 22.89
N PRO A 462 -14.48 -16.88 23.51
CA PRO A 462 -15.56 -16.45 24.41
C PRO A 462 -15.05 -15.71 25.65
N HIS A 463 -13.79 -15.96 26.04
CA HIS A 463 -13.12 -15.35 27.18
C HIS A 463 -12.16 -14.21 26.79
N ALA A 464 -12.09 -13.83 25.51
CA ALA A 464 -11.29 -12.70 25.07
C ALA A 464 -11.78 -11.38 25.68
N ARG A 465 -10.83 -10.52 26.02
CA ARG A 465 -11.11 -9.15 26.45
C ARG A 465 -11.06 -8.24 25.23
N THR A 466 -12.12 -7.47 25.02
CA THR A 466 -12.21 -6.54 23.89
C THR A 466 -12.21 -5.10 24.39
N VAL A 467 -11.40 -4.25 23.79
CA VAL A 467 -11.37 -2.81 24.08
C VAL A 467 -11.96 -2.08 22.87
N LEU A 468 -13.10 -1.44 23.06
CA LEU A 468 -13.70 -0.55 22.07
C LEU A 468 -13.12 0.85 22.28
N ALA A 469 -12.31 1.33 21.32
CA ALA A 469 -11.88 2.72 21.33
C ALA A 469 -12.94 3.61 20.67
N VAL A 470 -13.33 4.67 21.39
CA VAL A 470 -14.29 5.69 20.96
C VAL A 470 -13.60 7.05 20.94
N ARG A 471 -13.93 7.87 19.94
CA ARG A 471 -13.43 9.24 19.78
C ARG A 471 -14.56 10.12 19.26
N HIS A 472 -14.47 11.44 19.46
CA HIS A 472 -15.42 12.40 18.91
C HIS A 472 -15.76 12.10 17.44
N PRO A 473 -17.04 11.88 17.07
CA PRO A 473 -17.42 11.43 15.72
C PRO A 473 -16.83 12.28 14.59
N CYS A 474 -16.87 13.62 14.73
CA CYS A 474 -16.37 14.51 13.69
C CYS A 474 -14.84 14.49 13.57
N ASP A 475 -14.10 14.29 14.68
CA ASP A 475 -12.64 14.18 14.63
C ASP A 475 -12.23 12.85 13.98
N THR A 476 -12.99 11.78 14.24
CA THR A 476 -12.80 10.49 13.57
C THR A 476 -13.07 10.61 12.07
N LEU A 477 -14.19 11.22 11.67
CA LEU A 477 -14.54 11.43 10.27
C LEU A 477 -13.50 12.27 9.53
N LEU A 478 -13.11 13.44 10.08
CA LEU A 478 -12.06 14.27 9.47
C LEU A 478 -10.77 13.48 9.34
N SER A 479 -10.36 12.78 10.41
CA SER A 479 -9.10 12.05 10.38
C SER A 479 -9.11 10.94 9.32
N CYS A 480 -10.24 10.26 9.10
CA CYS A 480 -10.41 9.29 8.02
C CYS A 480 -10.40 9.97 6.63
N PHE A 481 -11.15 11.06 6.47
CA PHE A 481 -11.22 11.83 5.23
C PHE A 481 -9.84 12.35 4.79
N GLN A 482 -8.94 12.63 5.74
CA GLN A 482 -7.56 13.05 5.48
C GLN A 482 -6.59 11.91 5.12
N GLN A 483 -7.03 10.64 5.06
CA GLN A 483 -6.13 9.51 4.74
C GLN A 483 -6.34 8.96 3.33
N GLN A 484 -5.23 8.61 2.69
CA GLN A 484 -5.21 7.72 1.53
C GLN A 484 -5.32 6.26 2.00
N PHE A 485 -6.54 5.76 2.20
CA PHE A 485 -6.73 4.35 2.53
C PHE A 485 -6.42 3.45 1.33
N ARG A 486 -5.66 2.38 1.58
CA ARG A 486 -5.33 1.39 0.54
C ARG A 486 -6.37 0.28 0.42
N ALA A 487 -7.10 -0.02 1.50
CA ALA A 487 -8.22 -0.95 1.45
C ALA A 487 -9.34 -0.33 0.58
N PRO A 488 -9.73 -0.94 -0.55
CA PRO A 488 -10.67 -0.33 -1.50
C PRO A 488 -12.00 0.06 -0.86
N ASP A 489 -12.58 -0.83 -0.05
CA ASP A 489 -13.84 -0.60 0.65
C ASP A 489 -13.77 0.62 1.59
N LEU A 490 -12.65 0.79 2.29
CA LEU A 490 -12.44 1.91 3.21
C LEU A 490 -12.21 3.22 2.45
N ALA A 491 -11.48 3.19 1.34
CA ALA A 491 -11.33 4.35 0.47
C ALA A 491 -12.68 4.81 -0.10
N LEU A 492 -13.53 3.87 -0.55
CA LEU A 492 -14.86 4.16 -1.09
C LEU A 492 -15.79 4.79 -0.04
N ILE A 493 -15.79 4.32 1.22
CA ILE A 493 -16.61 5.00 2.25
C ILE A 493 -16.09 6.38 2.63
N CYS A 494 -14.79 6.64 2.46
CA CYS A 494 -14.16 7.91 2.79
C CYS A 494 -14.26 8.97 1.68
N ARG A 495 -14.83 8.63 0.52
CA ARG A 495 -14.89 9.51 -0.66
C ARG A 495 -15.59 10.85 -0.40
N ASP A 496 -16.51 10.89 0.56
CA ASP A 496 -17.27 12.07 0.97
C ASP A 496 -17.71 11.94 2.46
N LEU A 497 -17.87 13.08 3.14
CA LEU A 497 -18.24 13.10 4.56
C LEU A 497 -19.61 12.47 4.86
N PRO A 498 -20.69 12.69 4.07
CA PRO A 498 -21.99 12.06 4.32
C PRO A 498 -21.96 10.53 4.23
N THR A 499 -21.29 9.96 3.22
CA THR A 499 -21.10 8.51 3.05
C THR A 499 -20.30 7.95 4.20
N LEU A 500 -19.22 8.62 4.60
CA LEU A 500 -18.42 8.20 5.74
C LEU A 500 -19.23 8.23 7.04
N ALA A 501 -20.04 9.28 7.26
CA ALA A 501 -20.91 9.41 8.43
C ALA A 501 -21.95 8.29 8.52
N ARG A 502 -22.59 7.92 7.40
CA ARG A 502 -23.53 6.79 7.36
C ARG A 502 -22.85 5.48 7.74
N ASN A 503 -21.69 5.19 7.15
CA ASN A 503 -20.97 3.95 7.44
C ASN A 503 -20.43 3.92 8.88
N PHE A 504 -19.97 5.06 9.42
CA PHE A 504 -19.61 5.22 10.83
C PHE A 504 -20.80 4.87 11.74
N ARG A 505 -21.96 5.48 11.48
CA ARG A 505 -23.18 5.22 12.25
C ARG A 505 -23.58 3.75 12.17
N THR A 506 -23.64 3.17 10.97
CA THR A 506 -24.03 1.76 10.79
C THR A 506 -23.11 0.83 11.57
N ALA A 507 -21.80 1.09 11.59
CA ALA A 507 -20.86 0.27 12.35
C ALA A 507 -21.14 0.31 13.86
N PHE A 508 -21.41 1.49 14.43
CA PHE A 508 -21.73 1.61 15.84
C PHE A 508 -23.14 1.11 16.18
N ASP A 509 -24.14 1.32 15.32
CA ASP A 509 -25.49 0.78 15.48
C ASP A 509 -25.44 -0.76 15.54
N PHE A 510 -24.67 -1.39 14.64
CA PHE A 510 -24.41 -2.83 14.69
C PHE A 510 -23.74 -3.23 16.01
N TRP A 511 -22.61 -2.60 16.35
CA TRP A 511 -21.86 -2.92 17.56
C TRP A 511 -22.74 -2.91 18.81
N TYR A 512 -23.51 -1.84 19.00
CA TYR A 512 -24.35 -1.67 20.19
C TYR A 512 -25.62 -2.52 20.17
N ALA A 513 -26.10 -2.96 19.00
CA ALA A 513 -27.13 -3.99 18.92
C ALA A 513 -26.60 -5.37 19.33
N GLN A 514 -25.37 -5.72 18.95
CA GLN A 514 -24.80 -7.04 19.21
C GLN A 514 -24.26 -7.21 20.63
N LEU A 515 -23.65 -6.17 21.20
CA LEU A 515 -22.91 -6.26 22.46
C LEU A 515 -23.75 -6.82 23.64
N PRO A 516 -24.99 -6.36 23.90
CA PRO A 516 -25.81 -6.90 24.99
C PRO A 516 -26.23 -8.35 24.76
N LEU A 517 -26.48 -8.74 23.49
CA LEU A 517 -26.88 -10.10 23.12
C LEU A 517 -25.74 -11.10 23.38
N LEU A 518 -24.53 -10.73 22.97
CA LEU A 518 -23.34 -11.58 23.04
C LEU A 518 -22.71 -11.63 24.44
N LYS A 519 -23.04 -10.65 25.31
CA LYS A 519 -22.45 -10.46 26.63
C LYS A 519 -20.92 -10.50 26.60
N ALA A 520 -20.33 -9.92 25.55
CA ALA A 520 -18.88 -9.94 25.34
C ALA A 520 -18.17 -9.06 26.38
N ALA A 521 -17.09 -9.56 26.97
CA ALA A 521 -16.28 -8.82 27.93
C ALA A 521 -15.61 -7.63 27.25
N THR A 522 -16.18 -6.44 27.42
CA THR A 522 -15.83 -5.23 26.68
C THR A 522 -15.55 -4.05 27.61
N LEU A 523 -14.47 -3.32 27.33
CA LEU A 523 -14.19 -2.01 27.90
C LEU A 523 -14.36 -0.94 26.81
N GLU A 524 -15.31 -0.04 26.99
CA GLU A 524 -15.39 1.19 26.18
C GLU A 524 -14.43 2.24 26.73
N LEU A 525 -13.47 2.65 25.89
CA LEU A 525 -12.42 3.59 26.22
C LEU A 525 -12.53 4.83 25.32
N ARG A 526 -12.74 6.00 25.93
CA ARG A 526 -12.86 7.27 25.21
C ARG A 526 -11.50 7.95 25.07
N TYR A 527 -11.14 8.31 23.85
CA TYR A 527 -9.86 8.94 23.53
C TYR A 527 -9.64 10.23 24.32
N GLU A 528 -10.65 11.09 24.39
CA GLU A 528 -10.61 12.38 25.08
C GLU A 528 -10.37 12.22 26.58
N THR A 529 -11.00 11.22 27.20
CA THR A 529 -10.78 10.88 28.61
C THR A 529 -9.38 10.29 28.81
N LEU A 530 -8.95 9.39 27.94
CA LEU A 530 -7.62 8.79 27.98
C LEU A 530 -6.50 9.82 27.91
N VAL A 531 -6.59 10.81 27.01
CA VAL A 531 -5.56 11.87 26.93
C VAL A 531 -5.73 12.95 28.00
N ALA A 532 -6.89 13.01 28.65
CA ALA A 532 -7.15 13.97 29.73
C ALA A 532 -6.62 13.49 31.08
N ASP A 533 -6.85 12.22 31.41
CA ASP A 533 -6.40 11.55 32.64
C ASP A 533 -5.75 10.20 32.31
N PHE A 534 -4.57 10.31 31.71
CA PHE A 534 -3.87 9.16 31.14
C PHE A 534 -3.55 8.07 32.16
N ALA A 535 -3.05 8.46 33.34
CA ALA A 535 -2.61 7.48 34.32
C ALA A 535 -3.77 6.73 34.98
N ALA A 536 -4.94 7.36 35.13
CA ALA A 536 -6.12 6.69 35.65
C ALA A 536 -6.71 5.71 34.63
N GLU A 537 -6.89 6.14 33.38
CA GLU A 537 -7.46 5.28 32.34
C GLU A 537 -6.55 4.10 31.98
N VAL A 538 -5.23 4.26 32.01
CA VAL A 538 -4.28 3.15 31.82
C VAL A 538 -4.35 2.12 32.96
N ARG A 539 -4.58 2.54 34.20
CA ARG A 539 -4.81 1.62 35.33
C ARG A 539 -6.11 0.84 35.16
N ARG A 540 -7.20 1.54 34.82
CA ARG A 540 -8.50 0.92 34.52
C ARG A 540 -8.41 -0.08 33.37
N LEU A 541 -7.64 0.24 32.34
CA LEU A 541 -7.36 -0.66 31.23
C LEU A 541 -6.61 -1.92 31.69
N ALA A 542 -5.52 -1.77 32.46
CA ALA A 542 -4.75 -2.91 32.97
C ALA A 542 -5.62 -3.83 33.85
N GLU A 543 -6.44 -3.25 34.73
CA GLU A 543 -7.38 -3.99 35.58
C GLU A 543 -8.40 -4.78 34.76
N PHE A 544 -9.03 -4.15 33.76
CA PHE A 544 -9.99 -4.83 32.88
C PHE A 544 -9.35 -6.00 32.10
N LEU A 545 -8.09 -5.85 31.70
CA LEU A 545 -7.33 -6.86 30.97
C LEU A 545 -6.75 -7.95 31.87
N LEU A 546 -6.92 -7.83 33.20
CA LEU A 546 -6.35 -8.73 34.22
C LEU A 546 -4.82 -8.77 34.21
N LEU A 547 -4.18 -7.64 33.91
CA LEU A 547 -2.72 -7.53 33.85
C LEU A 547 -2.15 -7.12 35.21
N PRO A 548 -1.00 -7.69 35.63
CA PRO A 548 -0.19 -7.10 36.68
C PRO A 548 0.16 -5.65 36.33
N TRP A 549 0.16 -4.76 37.31
CA TRP A 549 0.53 -3.37 37.04
C TRP A 549 2.01 -3.26 36.66
N ASP A 550 2.28 -2.62 35.51
CA ASP A 550 3.63 -2.26 35.08
C ASP A 550 3.67 -0.78 34.67
N LYS A 551 4.64 -0.04 35.23
CA LYS A 551 4.83 1.39 34.94
C LYS A 551 5.18 1.67 33.48
N ALA A 552 5.67 0.69 32.72
CA ALA A 552 6.00 0.82 31.30
C ALA A 552 4.77 1.24 30.46
N LEU A 553 3.56 0.88 30.90
CA LEU A 553 2.31 1.30 30.27
C LEU A 553 2.15 2.84 30.24
N LEU A 554 2.80 3.57 31.15
CA LEU A 554 2.75 5.04 31.22
C LEU A 554 3.78 5.73 30.31
N ALA A 555 4.72 5.00 29.72
CA ALA A 555 5.79 5.55 28.87
C ALA A 555 5.88 4.85 27.49
N PRO A 556 4.77 4.75 26.73
CA PRO A 556 4.75 4.01 25.47
C PRO A 556 5.73 4.58 24.43
N ALA A 557 5.95 5.89 24.41
CA ALA A 557 6.84 6.56 23.47
C ALA A 557 8.32 6.16 23.65
N GLU A 558 8.78 5.89 24.87
CA GLU A 558 10.17 5.46 25.12
C GLU A 558 10.43 4.07 24.55
N ARG A 559 9.47 3.16 24.78
CA ARG A 559 9.53 1.79 24.25
C ARG A 559 9.41 1.77 22.73
N ALA A 560 8.54 2.60 22.15
CA ALA A 560 8.42 2.79 20.72
C ALA A 560 9.74 3.26 20.07
N ARG A 561 10.44 4.22 20.69
CA ARG A 561 11.77 4.68 20.23
C ARG A 561 12.83 3.57 20.36
N ALA A 562 12.81 2.81 21.46
CA ALA A 562 13.76 1.72 21.70
C ALA A 562 13.61 0.55 20.71
N LYS A 563 12.41 0.33 20.15
CA LYS A 563 12.19 -0.68 19.10
C LYS A 563 12.87 -0.35 17.76
N GLY A 564 13.38 0.87 17.59
CA GLY A 564 14.12 1.35 16.41
C GLY A 564 13.22 1.55 15.19
N TYR A 565 12.54 0.50 14.75
CA TYR A 565 11.66 0.49 13.58
C TYR A 565 10.20 0.24 13.98
N ILE A 566 9.28 1.07 13.47
CA ILE A 566 7.84 0.86 13.55
C ILE A 566 7.25 1.17 12.16
N SER A 567 6.55 0.19 11.58
CA SER A 567 5.96 0.19 10.23
C SER A 567 4.82 1.19 10.03
N THR A 568 4.19 1.68 11.11
CA THR A 568 2.94 2.44 11.02
C THR A 568 3.13 3.83 10.41
N PRO A 569 2.26 4.26 9.46
CA PRO A 569 2.22 5.63 8.96
C PRO A 569 2.02 6.68 10.08
N SER A 570 1.53 6.25 11.24
CA SER A 570 1.34 7.10 12.42
C SER A 570 2.58 7.19 13.32
N TYR A 571 3.76 6.68 12.90
CA TYR A 571 4.99 6.66 13.72
C TYR A 571 5.34 8.03 14.33
N SER A 572 5.26 9.11 13.54
CA SER A 572 5.54 10.47 14.03
C SER A 572 4.55 10.91 15.13
N GLN A 573 3.36 10.32 15.18
CA GLN A 573 2.37 10.53 16.25
C GLN A 573 2.67 9.63 17.47
N VAL A 574 3.17 8.42 17.24
CA VAL A 574 3.48 7.41 18.27
C VAL A 574 4.65 7.83 19.17
N ILE A 575 5.67 8.48 18.60
CA ILE A 575 6.84 8.91 19.38
C ILE A 575 6.67 10.27 20.05
N GLN A 576 5.54 10.96 19.84
CA GLN A 576 5.28 12.22 20.51
C GLN A 576 4.74 11.98 21.93
N PRO A 577 5.02 12.91 22.88
CA PRO A 577 4.33 12.90 24.16
C PRO A 577 2.81 12.96 23.96
N ILE A 578 2.09 12.29 24.84
CA ILE A 578 0.62 12.28 24.84
C ILE A 578 0.14 13.72 24.93
N ASN A 579 -0.71 14.12 23.98
CA ASN A 579 -1.18 15.48 23.86
C ASN A 579 -2.63 15.52 23.37
N ARG A 580 -3.28 16.66 23.60
CA ARG A 580 -4.68 16.91 23.24
C ARG A 580 -4.84 17.53 21.84
N LYS A 581 -3.77 17.62 21.02
CA LYS A 581 -3.80 18.30 19.71
C LYS A 581 -4.81 17.69 18.74
N SER A 582 -5.15 16.42 18.94
CA SER A 582 -6.11 15.68 18.12
C SER A 582 -7.57 15.89 18.51
N VAL A 583 -7.86 16.60 19.61
CA VAL A 583 -9.22 16.85 20.11
C VAL A 583 -9.74 18.17 19.53
N GLY A 584 -10.91 18.14 18.88
CA GLY A 584 -11.54 19.32 18.30
C GLY A 584 -10.90 19.79 16.99
N ARG A 585 -10.12 18.93 16.32
CA ARG A 585 -9.49 19.22 15.02
C ARG A 585 -10.49 19.44 13.89
N TRP A 586 -11.69 18.91 14.03
CA TRP A 586 -12.78 19.11 13.07
C TRP A 586 -13.35 20.53 13.04
N LYS A 587 -13.16 21.33 14.11
CA LYS A 587 -13.81 22.65 14.25
C LYS A 587 -13.50 23.63 13.10
N PRO A 588 -12.26 23.77 12.61
CA PRO A 588 -12.00 24.62 11.45
C PRO A 588 -12.68 24.14 10.16
N TYR A 589 -13.00 22.84 10.08
CA TYR A 589 -13.70 22.22 8.95
C TYR A 589 -15.22 22.15 9.14
N GLN A 590 -15.77 22.69 10.24
CA GLN A 590 -17.17 22.52 10.64
C GLN A 590 -18.18 22.83 9.54
N ARG A 591 -17.89 23.82 8.67
CA ARG A 591 -18.77 24.20 7.56
C ARG A 591 -19.03 23.07 6.56
N HIS A 592 -18.08 22.14 6.39
CA HIS A 592 -18.19 21.00 5.49
C HIS A 592 -18.98 19.83 6.10
N PHE A 593 -19.25 19.87 7.41
CA PHE A 593 -19.96 18.81 8.12
C PHE A 593 -21.49 18.97 8.10
N THR A 594 -22.03 19.96 7.38
CA THR A 594 -23.46 20.30 7.36
C THR A 594 -24.37 19.09 7.14
N GLU A 595 -24.05 18.24 6.15
CA GLU A 595 -24.82 17.02 5.86
C GLU A 595 -24.47 15.83 6.76
N ALA A 596 -23.25 15.80 7.29
CA ALA A 596 -22.76 14.70 8.13
C ALA A 596 -23.26 14.81 9.59
N LEU A 597 -23.38 16.03 10.13
CA LEU A 597 -23.75 16.26 11.53
C LEU A 597 -25.08 15.60 11.95
N PRO A 598 -26.19 15.75 11.19
CA PRO A 598 -27.45 15.10 11.55
C PRO A 598 -27.35 13.58 11.64
N ILE A 599 -26.49 12.97 10.81
CA ILE A 599 -26.27 11.52 10.80
C ILE A 599 -25.51 11.08 12.07
N LEU A 600 -24.59 11.91 12.56
CA LEU A 600 -23.75 11.61 13.73
C LEU A 600 -24.43 11.88 15.07
N MET A 601 -25.51 12.67 15.10
CA MET A 601 -26.21 13.07 16.33
C MET A 601 -26.52 11.93 17.32
N PRO A 602 -26.98 10.73 16.89
CA PRO A 602 -27.20 9.62 17.82
C PRO A 602 -25.94 9.18 18.56
N CYS A 603 -24.79 9.13 17.87
CA CYS A 603 -23.50 8.78 18.47
C CYS A 603 -22.97 9.91 19.37
N VAL A 604 -23.08 11.17 18.93
CA VAL A 604 -22.73 12.35 19.73
C VAL A 604 -23.50 12.36 21.05
N GLY A 605 -24.82 12.16 20.99
CA GLY A 605 -25.69 12.12 22.17
C GLY A 605 -25.35 10.96 23.12
N ARG A 606 -25.13 9.75 22.57
CA ARG A 606 -24.74 8.57 23.36
C ARG A 606 -23.49 8.81 24.20
N TRP A 607 -22.48 9.44 23.63
CA TRP A 607 -21.21 9.70 24.32
C TRP A 607 -21.17 11.04 25.05
N GLY A 608 -22.25 11.82 25.01
CA GLY A 608 -22.33 13.12 25.67
C GLY A 608 -21.29 14.12 25.14
N TYR A 609 -21.02 14.12 23.83
CA TYR A 609 -20.21 15.16 23.21
C TYR A 609 -21.04 16.44 22.99
N ALA A 610 -20.39 17.59 23.13
CA ALA A 610 -20.93 18.87 22.66
C ALA A 610 -20.44 19.12 21.22
N LEU A 611 -21.32 19.64 20.36
CA LEU A 611 -20.99 20.05 19.01
C LEU A 611 -20.55 21.51 18.93
#